data_AF-A0A834HFN4-F1
#
_entry.id   AF-A0A834HFN4-F1
#
_cell.length_a   1.000
_cell.length_b   1.000
_cell.length_c   1.000
_cell.angle_alpha   90.00
_cell.angle_beta   90.00
_cell.angle_gamma   90.00
#
_symmetry.space_group_name_H-M   'P 1'
#
loop_
_entity.id
_entity.type
_entity.pdbx_description
1 polymer ?
#
loop_
_entity_poly.entity_id
_entity_poly.type
_entity_poly.pdbx_seq_one_letter_code
_entity_poly.pdbx_strand_id
1 'polypeptide(L)'
;MEDDKMYLSIKETENDQHLLVLKLSEDDPLFQKKKKLLEDKGFNLEGQVVFENYSCPDWTNKTMDILLQRARIMCLDEEPYFLTSSDTTDFGWASIMANTVDFSIIELEALHTILSFLDKALCSGYHTINGILHTLRELSIKLIQELGDKIRLETIIVTNYSCDKERYLLQWGNSKGVRSKLEVAYVEGAGRGAIATEDLKVGDIALEIPVSAIISEELVHESDMFPILEKIDGISLETMMLLWSMKEKHNPDSKFKLYFDALPEVFNTGLSFGVNAIMALDGTLLLEETVQAKEHLRTQYDELFPALCNDHPGIFPTELYTWDQFLWACELWYSNGMKVMFTNGKLQTCLVPIAGFLNHSLCPHILHYGKVDSASNSLRFPLSRPCNAGEQCYLSYGKFSSSHLVTFYGFLPQGENPYDVMPLDIDATITDCSKDCCPLSSWTNHMVRGTWLSNNHGIFHYGLPPPLLYHFRRAQSPMLQANTHENFETELEILEALRSTFEDMLETLGETDLDDRQHKAWSILVLCDEEQEKRALESPKLGGGDDVVQESCEKGQKDDNGKPN
;
A
#
# COMPACT_ATOMS: atom_id res chain seq x y z
N MET A 1 -11.16 9.50 5.72
CA MET A 1 -12.12 10.11 4.76
C MET A 1 -12.56 8.96 3.87
N GLU A 2 -13.60 8.19 4.25
CA GLU A 2 -14.05 7.08 3.39
C GLU A 2 -15.45 6.51 3.62
N ASP A 3 -16.21 6.96 4.63
CA ASP A 3 -17.57 6.44 4.83
C ASP A 3 -18.62 6.94 3.82
N ASP A 4 -18.30 7.95 3.00
CA ASP A 4 -19.26 8.64 2.12
C ASP A 4 -18.96 8.51 0.61
N LYS A 5 -18.03 7.64 0.18
CA LYS A 5 -17.69 7.53 -1.25
C LYS A 5 -18.74 6.80 -2.10
N MET A 6 -19.76 6.16 -1.55
CA MET A 6 -20.73 5.42 -2.35
C MET A 6 -22.17 5.58 -1.87
N TYR A 7 -23.03 6.02 -2.78
CA TYR A 7 -24.47 6.02 -2.57
C TYR A 7 -25.05 4.73 -3.14
N LEU A 8 -25.58 3.90 -2.25
CA LEU A 8 -26.41 2.79 -2.64
C LEU A 8 -27.85 2.96 -2.19
N SER A 9 -28.78 2.61 -3.07
CA SER A 9 -30.22 2.69 -2.83
C SER A 9 -30.93 1.48 -3.43
N ILE A 10 -32.04 1.08 -2.82
CA ILE A 10 -32.95 0.08 -3.37
C ILE A 10 -34.13 0.81 -4.00
N LYS A 11 -34.42 0.51 -5.27
CA LYS A 11 -35.62 1.01 -5.97
C LYS A 11 -36.48 -0.17 -6.40
N GLU A 12 -37.78 -0.08 -6.12
CA GLU A 12 -38.79 -0.97 -6.69
C GLU A 12 -39.27 -0.37 -8.02
N THR A 13 -39.31 -1.17 -9.09
CA THR A 13 -39.92 -0.79 -10.38
C THR A 13 -41.24 -1.54 -10.58
N GLU A 14 -42.08 -1.03 -11.49
CA GLU A 14 -43.47 -1.48 -11.73
C GLU A 14 -43.64 -2.96 -12.20
N ASN A 15 -42.57 -3.76 -12.29
CA ASN A 15 -42.53 -5.09 -12.91
C ASN A 15 -41.94 -6.22 -12.03
N ASP A 16 -42.04 -6.15 -10.69
CA ASP A 16 -41.43 -7.12 -9.75
C ASP A 16 -39.89 -7.26 -9.91
N GLN A 17 -39.24 -6.25 -10.50
CA GLN A 17 -37.80 -6.14 -10.58
C GLN A 17 -37.30 -5.28 -9.42
N HIS A 18 -36.34 -5.81 -8.67
CA HIS A 18 -35.68 -5.09 -7.60
C HIS A 18 -34.27 -4.70 -8.08
N LEU A 19 -33.87 -3.47 -7.77
CA LEU A 19 -32.57 -2.94 -8.18
C LEU A 19 -31.66 -2.70 -6.97
N LEU A 20 -30.43 -3.21 -7.04
CA LEU A 20 -29.33 -2.75 -6.20
C LEU A 20 -28.58 -1.66 -6.97
N VAL A 21 -28.47 -0.46 -6.40
CA VAL A 21 -27.73 0.63 -7.06
C VAL A 21 -26.36 0.76 -6.42
N LEU A 22 -25.29 0.45 -7.13
CA LEU A 22 -23.90 0.68 -6.73
C LEU A 22 -23.32 1.87 -7.51
N LYS A 23 -23.49 3.09 -6.99
CA LYS A 23 -23.08 4.33 -7.70
C LYS A 23 -21.64 4.73 -7.36
N LEU A 24 -20.87 5.07 -8.41
CA LEU A 24 -19.53 5.65 -8.28
C LEU A 24 -19.62 7.08 -7.71
N SER A 25 -18.75 7.41 -6.75
CA SER A 25 -18.67 8.76 -6.17
C SER A 25 -18.32 9.80 -7.21
N GLU A 26 -19.02 10.92 -7.24
CA GLU A 26 -18.60 12.07 -8.06
C GLU A 26 -17.37 12.78 -7.47
N ASP A 27 -17.11 12.59 -6.17
CA ASP A 27 -15.93 13.11 -5.46
C ASP A 27 -14.68 12.23 -5.64
N ASP A 28 -14.78 11.14 -6.41
CA ASP A 28 -13.65 10.26 -6.69
C ASP A 28 -12.64 10.97 -7.61
N PRO A 29 -11.34 11.09 -7.24
CA PRO A 29 -10.33 11.73 -8.08
C PRO A 29 -10.21 11.13 -9.48
N LEU A 30 -10.55 9.84 -9.63
CA LEU A 30 -10.51 9.08 -10.88
C LEU A 30 -11.90 8.92 -11.50
N PHE A 31 -12.90 9.68 -11.06
CA PHE A 31 -14.30 9.53 -11.47
C PHE A 31 -14.48 9.37 -12.98
N GLN A 32 -13.90 10.29 -13.78
CA GLN A 32 -14.06 10.24 -15.24
C GLN A 32 -13.45 8.99 -15.88
N LYS A 33 -12.31 8.52 -15.35
CA LYS A 33 -11.60 7.34 -15.87
C LYS A 33 -12.33 6.05 -15.49
N LYS A 34 -12.73 5.92 -14.23
CA LYS A 34 -13.55 4.80 -13.74
C LYS A 34 -14.90 4.76 -14.43
N LYS A 35 -15.54 5.91 -14.64
CA LYS A 35 -16.80 6.02 -15.38
C LYS A 35 -16.65 5.50 -16.81
N LYS A 36 -15.62 5.94 -17.54
CA LYS A 36 -15.33 5.44 -18.89
C LYS A 36 -15.09 3.92 -18.89
N LEU A 37 -14.31 3.41 -17.94
CA LEU A 37 -14.06 1.97 -17.83
C LEU A 37 -15.35 1.18 -17.57
N LEU A 38 -16.25 1.70 -16.73
CA LEU A 38 -17.57 1.09 -16.52
C LEU A 38 -18.40 1.08 -17.81
N GLU A 39 -18.35 2.14 -18.62
CA GLU A 39 -19.01 2.21 -19.94
C GLU A 39 -18.42 1.19 -20.92
N ASP A 40 -17.09 1.10 -21.00
CA ASP A 40 -16.38 0.18 -21.90
C ASP A 40 -16.68 -1.29 -21.57
N LYS A 41 -16.91 -1.60 -20.29
CA LYS A 41 -17.35 -2.93 -19.79
C LYS A 41 -18.86 -3.18 -19.93
N GLY A 42 -19.63 -2.22 -20.44
CA GLY A 42 -21.08 -2.34 -20.63
C GLY A 42 -21.90 -2.24 -19.34
N PHE A 43 -21.34 -1.72 -18.25
CA PHE A 43 -22.09 -1.52 -17.01
C PHE A 43 -22.99 -0.29 -17.08
N ASN A 44 -24.14 -0.35 -16.40
CA ASN A 44 -25.02 0.80 -16.24
C ASN A 44 -24.33 1.89 -15.38
N LEU A 45 -24.25 3.11 -15.92
CA LEU A 45 -23.60 4.25 -15.26
C LEU A 45 -24.33 4.74 -14.01
N GLU A 46 -25.64 4.57 -13.95
CA GLU A 46 -26.44 4.90 -12.77
C GLU A 46 -26.19 3.91 -11.63
N GLY A 47 -25.43 2.83 -11.87
CA GLY A 47 -25.10 1.81 -10.87
C GLY A 47 -26.15 0.75 -10.67
N GLN A 48 -27.19 0.76 -11.51
CA GLN A 48 -28.29 -0.18 -11.43
C GLN A 48 -27.84 -1.61 -11.77
N VAL A 49 -27.93 -2.49 -10.78
CA VAL A 49 -27.81 -3.94 -10.92
C VAL A 49 -29.22 -4.52 -10.79
N VAL A 50 -29.79 -4.92 -11.92
CA VAL A 50 -31.11 -5.55 -12.01
C VAL A 50 -30.94 -7.04 -11.77
N PHE A 51 -31.78 -7.63 -10.94
CA PHE A 51 -31.91 -9.08 -10.88
C PHE A 51 -33.32 -9.50 -11.30
N GLU A 52 -33.38 -10.33 -12.34
CA GLU A 52 -34.62 -10.91 -12.84
C GLU A 52 -34.88 -12.26 -12.18
N ASN A 53 -36.05 -12.40 -11.57
CA ASN A 53 -36.77 -13.66 -11.33
C ASN A 53 -36.04 -14.80 -10.59
N TYR A 54 -36.63 -15.24 -9.47
CA TYR A 54 -36.28 -16.38 -8.60
C TYR A 54 -36.21 -17.77 -9.28
N SER A 55 -36.19 -17.84 -10.61
CA SER A 55 -36.39 -19.04 -11.43
C SER A 55 -35.09 -19.69 -11.92
N CYS A 56 -33.93 -19.01 -11.81
CA CYS A 56 -32.63 -19.52 -12.24
C CYS A 56 -31.80 -20.00 -11.04
N PRO A 57 -31.29 -21.25 -10.99
CA PRO A 57 -30.52 -21.76 -9.84
C PRO A 57 -29.26 -20.94 -9.48
N ASP A 58 -28.64 -20.25 -10.45
CA ASP A 58 -27.35 -19.55 -10.31
C ASP A 58 -27.47 -18.02 -10.22
N TRP A 59 -28.67 -17.48 -9.98
CA TRP A 59 -28.89 -16.04 -9.99
C TRP A 59 -27.99 -15.31 -8.98
N THR A 60 -27.76 -15.88 -7.80
CA THR A 60 -26.91 -15.30 -6.74
C THR A 60 -25.48 -15.09 -7.20
N ASN A 61 -24.91 -16.10 -7.87
CA ASN A 61 -23.53 -16.06 -8.35
C ASN A 61 -23.38 -15.04 -9.48
N LYS A 62 -24.36 -14.97 -10.40
CA LYS A 62 -24.35 -13.97 -11.48
C LYS A 62 -24.48 -12.55 -10.95
N THR A 63 -25.39 -12.32 -10.01
CA THR A 63 -25.56 -11.00 -9.38
C THR A 63 -24.31 -10.61 -8.59
N MET A 64 -23.73 -11.55 -7.83
CA MET A 64 -22.50 -11.30 -7.08
C MET A 64 -21.33 -10.98 -8.01
N ASP A 65 -21.17 -11.70 -9.12
CA ASP A 65 -20.11 -11.43 -10.10
C ASP A 65 -20.25 -10.01 -10.70
N ILE A 66 -21.46 -9.59 -11.06
CA ILE A 66 -21.72 -8.21 -11.52
C ILE A 66 -21.37 -7.17 -10.45
N LEU A 67 -21.82 -7.39 -9.21
CA LEU A 67 -21.53 -6.50 -8.08
C LEU A 67 -20.03 -6.40 -7.83
N LEU A 68 -19.34 -7.53 -7.85
CA LEU A 68 -17.92 -7.65 -7.56
C LEU A 68 -17.06 -7.02 -8.65
N GLN A 69 -17.33 -7.30 -9.92
CA GLN A 69 -16.64 -6.64 -11.04
C GLN A 69 -16.79 -5.13 -10.99
N ARG A 70 -17.99 -4.64 -10.67
CA ARG A 70 -18.23 -3.21 -10.52
C ARG A 70 -17.51 -2.62 -9.30
N ALA A 71 -17.59 -3.28 -8.14
CA ALA A 71 -16.94 -2.84 -6.92
C ALA A 71 -15.41 -2.80 -7.06
N ARG A 72 -14.79 -3.79 -7.72
CA ARG A 72 -13.35 -3.77 -8.06
C ARG A 72 -12.95 -2.49 -8.80
N ILE A 73 -13.67 -2.12 -9.86
CA ILE A 73 -13.40 -0.90 -10.63
C ILE A 73 -13.51 0.34 -9.75
N MET A 74 -14.45 0.36 -8.82
CA MET A 74 -14.65 1.48 -7.91
C MET A 74 -13.55 1.58 -6.85
N CYS A 75 -13.03 0.44 -6.39
CA CYS A 75 -11.94 0.35 -5.42
C CYS A 75 -10.54 0.61 -6.01
N LEU A 76 -10.41 0.73 -7.34
CA LEU A 76 -9.15 1.15 -7.97
C LEU A 76 -8.73 2.52 -7.46
N ASP A 77 -7.56 2.64 -6.87
CA ASP A 77 -7.01 3.92 -6.43
C ASP A 77 -6.06 4.54 -7.45
N GLU A 78 -5.85 3.87 -8.58
CA GLU A 78 -4.91 4.26 -9.63
C GLU A 78 -5.53 4.28 -11.02
N GLU A 79 -4.84 4.94 -11.93
CA GLU A 79 -5.32 5.13 -13.29
C GLU A 79 -5.48 3.76 -13.99
N PRO A 80 -6.70 3.40 -14.43
CA PRO A 80 -7.03 2.06 -14.92
C PRO A 80 -6.46 1.73 -16.29
N TYR A 81 -5.39 2.38 -16.76
CA TYR A 81 -4.94 2.22 -18.14
C TYR A 81 -4.49 0.81 -18.54
N PHE A 82 -4.25 -0.06 -17.55
CA PHE A 82 -4.05 -1.51 -17.72
C PHE A 82 -5.27 -2.23 -18.32
N LEU A 83 -6.44 -1.61 -18.22
CA LEU A 83 -7.73 -2.24 -18.44
C LEU A 83 -8.37 -1.84 -19.77
N THR A 84 -7.74 -0.92 -20.51
CA THR A 84 -8.30 -0.31 -21.72
C THR A 84 -7.80 -0.91 -23.03
N SER A 85 -7.11 -2.06 -23.02
CA SER A 85 -6.82 -2.74 -24.29
C SER A 85 -8.11 -3.41 -24.81
N SER A 86 -8.51 -3.00 -26.01
CA SER A 86 -9.67 -3.50 -26.75
C SER A 86 -9.62 -5.01 -27.05
N ASP A 87 -8.50 -5.67 -26.76
CA ASP A 87 -8.23 -7.07 -27.10
C ASP A 87 -8.19 -8.01 -25.89
N THR A 88 -8.68 -7.57 -24.73
CA THR A 88 -8.88 -8.49 -23.60
C THR A 88 -10.27 -9.13 -23.70
N THR A 89 -10.33 -10.29 -24.34
CA THR A 89 -11.35 -11.29 -24.00
C THR A 89 -11.39 -11.49 -22.48
N ASP A 90 -12.52 -11.89 -21.90
CA ASP A 90 -12.69 -12.12 -20.44
C ASP A 90 -11.54 -12.94 -19.80
N PHE A 91 -10.85 -13.76 -20.58
CA PHE A 91 -9.67 -14.53 -20.20
C PHE A 91 -8.42 -13.69 -19.86
N GLY A 92 -8.18 -12.56 -20.53
CA GLY A 92 -7.00 -11.71 -20.28
C GLY A 92 -7.10 -10.95 -18.96
N TRP A 93 -8.30 -10.46 -18.65
CA TRP A 93 -8.62 -9.87 -17.35
C TRP A 93 -8.50 -10.89 -16.22
N ALA A 94 -9.10 -12.07 -16.36
CA ALA A 94 -9.00 -13.12 -15.33
C ALA A 94 -7.56 -13.59 -15.09
N SER A 95 -6.71 -13.65 -16.14
CA SER A 95 -5.31 -14.08 -16.00
C SER A 95 -4.37 -13.02 -15.43
N ILE A 96 -4.65 -11.72 -15.64
CA ILE A 96 -3.94 -10.60 -14.98
C ILE A 96 -4.38 -10.49 -13.52
N MET A 97 -5.66 -10.75 -13.24
CA MET A 97 -6.26 -10.66 -11.89
C MET A 97 -5.98 -11.88 -11.00
N ALA A 98 -5.66 -13.05 -11.56
CA ALA A 98 -5.53 -14.28 -10.78
C ALA A 98 -4.22 -14.42 -9.98
N ASN A 99 -3.17 -13.66 -10.34
CA ASN A 99 -1.79 -13.96 -9.93
C ASN A 99 -1.01 -12.79 -9.30
N THR A 100 -1.59 -11.61 -9.11
CA THR A 100 -0.91 -10.47 -8.45
C THR A 100 -1.46 -10.23 -7.05
N VAL A 101 -0.57 -10.00 -6.08
CA VAL A 101 -0.92 -9.71 -4.68
C VAL A 101 -1.78 -8.44 -4.56
N ASP A 102 -1.60 -7.47 -5.47
CA ASP A 102 -2.42 -6.25 -5.60
C ASP A 102 -3.93 -6.54 -5.67
N PHE A 103 -4.28 -7.59 -6.42
CA PHE A 103 -5.67 -7.97 -6.61
C PHE A 103 -6.31 -8.44 -5.31
N SER A 104 -5.56 -9.04 -4.38
CA SER A 104 -6.15 -9.57 -3.14
C SER A 104 -6.64 -8.46 -2.22
N ILE A 105 -5.95 -7.32 -2.17
CA ILE A 105 -6.40 -6.14 -1.42
C ILE A 105 -7.63 -5.53 -2.10
N ILE A 106 -7.57 -5.31 -3.42
CA ILE A 106 -8.70 -4.72 -4.17
C ILE A 106 -9.95 -5.62 -4.09
N GLU A 107 -9.76 -6.94 -4.18
CA GLU A 107 -10.82 -7.93 -4.05
C GLU A 107 -11.44 -7.89 -2.66
N LEU A 108 -10.60 -7.84 -1.62
CA LEU A 108 -11.06 -7.77 -0.24
C LEU A 108 -11.82 -6.47 0.03
N GLU A 109 -11.31 -5.34 -0.46
CA GLU A 109 -11.94 -4.02 -0.39
C GLU A 109 -13.30 -3.99 -1.11
N ALA A 110 -13.37 -4.60 -2.30
CA ALA A 110 -14.59 -4.70 -3.10
C ALA A 110 -15.65 -5.56 -2.40
N LEU A 111 -15.27 -6.73 -1.88
CA LEU A 111 -16.16 -7.59 -1.10
C LEU A 111 -16.63 -6.90 0.19
N HIS A 112 -15.74 -6.17 0.87
CA HIS A 112 -16.09 -5.38 2.06
C HIS A 112 -17.07 -4.26 1.76
N THR A 113 -16.88 -3.57 0.64
CA THR A 113 -17.79 -2.53 0.15
C THR A 113 -19.18 -3.09 -0.11
N ILE A 114 -19.27 -4.26 -0.76
CA ILE A 114 -20.53 -4.97 -0.99
C ILE A 114 -21.16 -5.40 0.34
N LEU A 115 -20.38 -5.98 1.25
CA LEU A 115 -20.88 -6.45 2.55
C LEU A 115 -21.44 -5.30 3.40
N SER A 116 -20.70 -4.21 3.54
CA SER A 116 -21.12 -2.99 4.26
C SER A 116 -22.41 -2.41 3.68
N PHE A 117 -22.55 -2.44 2.35
CA PHE A 117 -23.78 -2.06 1.70
C PHE A 117 -24.96 -2.96 2.09
N LEU A 118 -24.78 -4.28 1.95
CA LEU A 118 -25.84 -5.24 2.25
C LEU A 118 -26.29 -5.14 3.71
N ASP A 119 -25.36 -4.89 4.64
CA ASP A 119 -25.68 -4.65 6.06
C ASP A 119 -26.51 -3.38 6.26
N LYS A 120 -26.17 -2.26 5.59
CA LYS A 120 -26.98 -1.03 5.61
C LYS A 120 -28.38 -1.25 5.01
N ALA A 121 -28.47 -2.02 3.92
CA ALA A 121 -29.73 -2.35 3.27
C ALA A 121 -30.64 -3.23 4.16
N LEU A 122 -30.06 -4.20 4.87
CA LEU A 122 -30.80 -5.04 5.83
C LEU A 122 -31.30 -4.22 7.03
N CYS A 123 -30.51 -3.27 7.55
CA CYS A 123 -30.89 -2.39 8.65
C CYS A 123 -32.01 -1.41 8.31
N SER A 124 -32.18 -1.04 7.04
CA SER A 124 -33.20 -0.08 6.57
C SER A 124 -34.60 -0.67 6.37
N GLY A 125 -34.77 -1.99 6.55
CA GLY A 125 -36.09 -2.61 6.71
C GLY A 125 -36.81 -3.01 5.42
N TYR A 126 -36.10 -3.30 4.34
CA TYR A 126 -36.68 -3.73 3.06
C TYR A 126 -37.20 -5.18 3.10
N HIS A 127 -38.35 -5.39 3.76
CA HIS A 127 -38.91 -6.72 4.06
C HIS A 127 -39.10 -7.65 2.84
N THR A 128 -39.41 -7.10 1.66
CA THR A 128 -39.69 -7.88 0.43
C THR A 128 -38.45 -8.60 -0.12
N ILE A 129 -37.25 -8.05 0.09
CA ILE A 129 -35.99 -8.58 -0.47
C ILE A 129 -34.99 -9.04 0.59
N ASN A 130 -35.35 -9.03 1.88
CA ASN A 130 -34.46 -9.43 2.96
C ASN A 130 -33.85 -10.83 2.76
N GLY A 131 -34.61 -11.80 2.22
CA GLY A 131 -34.07 -13.13 1.94
C GLY A 131 -32.94 -13.13 0.90
N ILE A 132 -33.07 -12.29 -0.13
CA ILE A 132 -32.03 -12.08 -1.16
C ILE A 132 -30.82 -11.38 -0.56
N LEU A 133 -31.05 -10.28 0.17
CA LEU A 133 -29.97 -9.52 0.80
C LEU A 133 -29.17 -10.38 1.78
N HIS A 134 -29.83 -11.22 2.59
CA HIS A 134 -29.15 -12.20 3.43
C HIS A 134 -28.37 -13.22 2.60
N THR A 135 -28.94 -13.75 1.52
CA THR A 135 -28.24 -14.73 0.66
C THR A 135 -26.98 -14.14 0.03
N LEU A 136 -27.07 -12.92 -0.51
CA LEU A 136 -25.91 -12.21 -1.07
C LEU A 136 -24.88 -11.89 0.02
N ARG A 137 -25.33 -11.51 1.22
CA ARG A 137 -24.45 -11.21 2.36
C ARG A 137 -23.64 -12.43 2.79
N GLU A 138 -24.31 -13.58 2.94
CA GLU A 138 -23.63 -14.83 3.27
C GLU A 138 -22.68 -15.28 2.16
N LEU A 139 -23.03 -15.05 0.89
CA LEU A 139 -22.13 -15.29 -0.23
C LEU A 139 -20.90 -14.36 -0.20
N SER A 140 -21.06 -13.07 0.13
CA SER A 140 -19.93 -12.15 0.30
C SER A 140 -18.99 -12.61 1.43
N ILE A 141 -19.53 -13.00 2.58
CA ILE A 141 -18.72 -13.52 3.70
C ILE A 141 -17.98 -14.78 3.29
N LYS A 142 -18.66 -15.69 2.58
CA LYS A 142 -18.04 -16.91 2.06
C LYS A 142 -16.89 -16.61 1.10
N LEU A 143 -17.07 -15.66 0.17
CA LEU A 143 -16.00 -15.25 -0.75
C LEU A 143 -14.82 -14.60 -0.02
N ILE A 144 -15.08 -13.81 1.03
CA ILE A 144 -14.03 -13.24 1.89
C ILE A 144 -13.25 -14.35 2.61
N GLN A 145 -13.95 -15.38 3.10
CA GLN A 145 -13.33 -16.56 3.73
C GLN A 145 -12.45 -17.32 2.73
N GLU A 146 -12.98 -17.64 1.55
CA GLU A 146 -12.24 -18.35 0.49
C GLU A 146 -11.00 -17.57 0.02
N LEU A 147 -11.12 -16.25 -0.11
CA LEU A 147 -10.00 -15.37 -0.41
C LEU A 147 -8.97 -15.39 0.73
N GLY A 148 -9.41 -15.24 1.97
CA GLY A 148 -8.57 -15.27 3.17
C GLY A 148 -7.77 -16.57 3.31
N ASP A 149 -8.41 -17.72 3.04
CA ASP A 149 -7.76 -19.02 3.05
C ASP A 149 -6.69 -19.17 1.95
N LYS A 150 -6.94 -18.58 0.76
CA LYS A 150 -5.99 -18.58 -0.36
C LYS A 150 -4.74 -17.75 -0.08
N ILE A 151 -4.89 -16.64 0.64
CA ILE A 151 -3.82 -15.65 0.88
C ILE A 151 -3.23 -15.73 2.29
N ARG A 152 -3.57 -16.76 3.06
CA ARG A 152 -3.12 -16.92 4.44
C ARG A 152 -1.60 -17.08 4.49
N LEU A 153 -0.96 -16.28 5.34
CA LEU A 153 0.47 -16.37 5.61
C LEU A 153 0.72 -17.40 6.73
N GLU A 154 1.54 -18.41 6.44
CA GLU A 154 2.02 -19.31 7.48
C GLU A 154 3.08 -18.60 8.32
N THR A 155 2.85 -18.51 9.63
CA THR A 155 3.79 -17.89 10.56
C THR A 155 4.13 -18.83 11.71
N ILE A 156 5.36 -18.70 12.20
CA ILE A 156 5.88 -19.49 13.31
C ILE A 156 5.89 -18.62 14.56
N ILE A 157 5.04 -18.97 15.52
CA ILE A 157 4.99 -18.32 16.83
C ILE A 157 6.04 -18.95 17.74
N VAL A 158 6.99 -18.14 18.21
CA VAL A 158 8.10 -18.58 19.06
C VAL A 158 7.68 -18.53 20.53
N THR A 159 7.46 -19.69 21.13
CA THR A 159 6.92 -19.82 22.50
C THR A 159 7.95 -19.58 23.61
N ASN A 160 9.24 -19.63 23.29
CA ASN A 160 10.33 -19.50 24.29
C ASN A 160 10.75 -18.04 24.54
N TYR A 161 10.15 -17.07 23.84
CA TYR A 161 10.46 -15.65 24.01
C TYR A 161 9.56 -15.03 25.09
N SER A 162 10.13 -14.27 26.03
CA SER A 162 9.33 -13.57 27.05
C SER A 162 8.78 -12.27 26.50
N CYS A 163 7.45 -12.14 26.51
CA CYS A 163 6.70 -10.91 26.22
C CYS A 163 6.12 -10.29 27.51
N ASP A 164 6.87 -10.33 28.62
CA ASP A 164 6.37 -9.86 29.92
C ASP A 164 6.02 -8.37 29.91
N LYS A 165 6.85 -7.53 29.28
CA LYS A 165 6.63 -6.08 29.19
C LYS A 165 5.36 -5.76 28.42
N GLU A 166 5.16 -6.44 27.29
CA GLU A 166 3.99 -6.31 26.44
C GLU A 166 2.72 -6.80 27.15
N ARG A 167 2.83 -7.86 27.96
CA ARG A 167 1.72 -8.31 28.82
C ARG A 167 1.35 -7.27 29.88
N TYR A 168 2.32 -6.64 30.53
CA TYR A 168 2.05 -5.54 31.47
C TYR A 168 1.43 -4.34 30.78
N LEU A 169 1.86 -4.01 29.57
CA LEU A 169 1.26 -2.96 28.74
C LEU A 169 -0.19 -3.28 28.39
N LEU A 170 -0.52 -4.51 28.01
CA LEU A 170 -1.90 -4.95 27.78
C LEU A 170 -2.76 -4.84 29.05
N GLN A 171 -2.23 -5.25 30.22
CA GLN A 171 -2.92 -5.10 31.50
C GLN A 171 -3.19 -3.63 31.85
N TRP A 172 -2.21 -2.75 31.61
CA TRP A 172 -2.39 -1.31 31.75
C TRP A 172 -3.47 -0.79 30.80
N GLY A 173 -3.45 -1.21 29.53
CA GLY A 173 -4.47 -0.85 28.56
C GLY A 173 -5.87 -1.25 29.02
N ASN A 174 -6.04 -2.48 29.50
CA ASN A 174 -7.30 -2.96 30.06
C ASN A 174 -7.79 -2.08 31.21
N SER A 175 -6.87 -1.63 32.11
CA SER A 175 -7.20 -0.69 33.18
C SER A 175 -7.62 0.70 32.68
N LYS A 176 -7.26 1.07 31.45
CA LYS A 176 -7.65 2.31 30.76
C LYS A 176 -8.86 2.13 29.83
N GLY A 177 -9.48 0.95 29.84
CA GLY A 177 -10.68 0.65 29.04
C GLY A 177 -10.39 0.15 27.62
N VAL A 178 -9.13 -0.18 27.30
CA VAL A 178 -8.80 -0.91 26.06
C VAL A 178 -9.45 -2.29 26.12
N ARG A 179 -10.07 -2.70 25.02
CA ARG A 179 -10.61 -4.05 24.84
C ARG A 179 -9.84 -4.72 23.72
N SER A 180 -9.18 -5.83 24.03
CA SER A 180 -8.37 -6.59 23.07
C SER A 180 -8.86 -8.04 23.02
N LYS A 181 -9.01 -8.56 21.81
CA LYS A 181 -9.12 -10.00 21.52
C LYS A 181 -7.78 -10.59 21.04
N LEU A 182 -6.73 -9.79 21.14
CA LEU A 182 -5.38 -10.09 20.70
C LEU A 182 -4.43 -10.15 21.89
N GLU A 183 -3.44 -11.03 21.79
CA GLU A 183 -2.29 -11.10 22.68
C GLU A 183 -1.01 -10.82 21.90
N VAL A 184 0.03 -10.33 22.59
CA VAL A 184 1.33 -10.12 21.95
C VAL A 184 2.17 -11.38 22.08
N ALA A 185 2.74 -11.81 20.95
CA ALA A 185 3.64 -12.95 20.86
C ALA A 185 4.88 -12.58 20.04
N TYR A 186 5.91 -13.42 20.11
CA TYR A 186 7.06 -13.31 19.22
C TYR A 186 6.82 -14.19 17.99
N VAL A 187 6.97 -13.61 16.82
CA VAL A 187 6.80 -14.22 15.50
C VAL A 187 8.15 -14.26 14.83
N GLU A 188 8.54 -15.44 14.36
CA GLU A 188 9.79 -15.62 13.62
C GLU A 188 9.83 -14.68 12.39
N GLY A 189 10.96 -14.01 12.18
CA GLY A 189 11.16 -13.05 11.10
C GLY A 189 10.54 -11.65 11.33
N ALA A 190 9.40 -11.55 12.00
CA ALA A 190 8.69 -10.29 12.23
C ALA A 190 8.92 -9.65 13.61
N GLY A 191 9.51 -10.38 14.56
CA GLY A 191 9.72 -9.88 15.92
C GLY A 191 8.44 -9.96 16.75
N ARG A 192 8.01 -8.87 17.38
CA ARG A 192 6.76 -8.89 18.17
C ARG A 192 5.56 -8.69 17.25
N GLY A 193 4.51 -9.47 17.47
CA GLY A 193 3.27 -9.40 16.70
C GLY A 193 2.06 -9.66 17.57
N ALA A 194 0.88 -9.31 17.08
CA ALA A 194 -0.39 -9.57 17.76
C ALA A 194 -1.05 -10.84 17.20
N ILE A 195 -1.38 -11.80 18.06
CA ILE A 195 -2.08 -13.05 17.71
C ILE A 195 -3.51 -13.04 18.24
N ALA A 196 -4.45 -13.65 17.50
CA ALA A 196 -5.82 -13.78 17.95
C ALA A 196 -5.95 -14.81 19.09
N THR A 197 -6.71 -14.47 20.12
CA THR A 197 -6.95 -15.38 21.27
C THR A 197 -8.13 -16.33 21.05
N GLU A 198 -8.98 -16.02 20.08
CA GLU A 198 -10.18 -16.76 19.70
C GLU A 198 -10.38 -16.63 18.18
N ASP A 199 -11.25 -17.47 17.60
CA ASP A 199 -11.62 -17.32 16.19
C ASP A 199 -12.45 -16.05 16.00
N LEU A 200 -11.95 -15.13 15.17
CA LEU A 200 -12.57 -13.85 14.88
C LEU A 200 -13.17 -13.84 13.47
N LYS A 201 -14.38 -13.32 13.35
CA LYS A 201 -15.14 -13.25 12.09
C LYS A 201 -15.02 -11.88 11.45
N VAL A 202 -15.42 -11.81 10.17
CA VAL A 202 -15.58 -10.54 9.46
C VAL A 202 -16.49 -9.59 10.26
N GLY A 203 -16.02 -8.37 10.49
CA GLY A 203 -16.71 -7.34 11.27
C GLY A 203 -16.49 -7.39 12.78
N ASP A 204 -15.88 -8.46 13.33
CA ASP A 204 -15.50 -8.48 14.73
C ASP A 204 -14.44 -7.42 15.02
N ILE A 205 -14.50 -6.83 16.22
CA ILE A 205 -13.52 -5.85 16.66
C ILE A 205 -12.37 -6.57 17.35
N ALA A 206 -11.23 -6.65 16.69
CA ALA A 206 -10.03 -7.27 17.22
C ALA A 206 -9.44 -6.45 18.39
N LEU A 207 -9.49 -5.12 18.24
CA LEU A 207 -8.95 -4.17 19.22
C LEU A 207 -9.80 -2.90 19.26
N GLU A 208 -10.04 -2.37 20.44
CA GLU A 208 -10.76 -1.12 20.68
C GLU A 208 -10.02 -0.28 21.74
N ILE A 209 -9.59 0.91 21.35
CA ILE A 209 -8.70 1.77 22.14
C ILE A 209 -9.40 3.10 22.41
N PRO A 210 -9.77 3.41 23.67
CA PRO A 210 -10.30 4.71 24.03
C PRO A 210 -9.32 5.83 23.68
N VAL A 211 -9.83 6.99 23.23
CA VAL A 211 -9.00 8.16 22.90
C VAL A 211 -8.03 8.53 24.03
N SER A 212 -8.44 8.38 25.28
CA SER A 212 -7.59 8.66 26.45
C SER A 212 -6.34 7.77 26.59
N ALA A 213 -6.24 6.67 25.84
CA ALA A 213 -5.08 5.78 25.81
C ALA A 213 -4.17 6.01 24.58
N ILE A 214 -4.53 6.93 23.69
CA ILE A 214 -3.76 7.32 22.51
C ILE A 214 -2.79 8.45 22.91
N ILE A 215 -1.59 8.43 22.32
CA ILE A 215 -0.60 9.50 22.44
C ILE A 215 -0.78 10.43 21.23
N SER A 216 -1.30 11.63 21.48
CA SER A 216 -1.67 12.65 20.49
C SER A 216 -1.01 14.00 20.83
N GLU A 217 -1.16 14.98 19.93
CA GLU A 217 -0.65 16.35 20.08
C GLU A 217 -1.09 17.07 21.36
N GLU A 218 -2.23 16.64 21.95
CA GLU A 218 -2.76 17.24 23.18
C GLU A 218 -1.77 17.15 24.33
N LEU A 219 -0.96 16.08 24.38
CA LEU A 219 0.07 15.88 25.40
C LEU A 219 1.21 16.89 25.28
N VAL A 220 1.54 17.32 24.06
CA VAL A 220 2.51 18.40 23.85
C VAL A 220 1.92 19.72 24.33
N HIS A 221 0.66 20.03 23.97
CA HIS A 221 0.00 21.27 24.39
C HIS A 221 -0.09 21.41 25.93
N GLU A 222 -0.23 20.29 26.64
CA GLU A 222 -0.24 20.26 28.11
C GLU A 222 1.17 20.32 28.75
N SER A 223 2.23 20.19 27.94
CA SER A 223 3.61 20.13 28.43
C SER A 223 4.24 21.51 28.65
N ASP A 224 5.30 21.54 29.46
CA ASP A 224 6.14 22.72 29.68
C ASP A 224 6.97 23.14 28.44
N MET A 225 7.05 22.27 27.42
CA MET A 225 7.82 22.50 26.19
C MET A 225 7.06 23.36 25.18
N PHE A 226 5.72 23.26 25.14
CA PHE A 226 4.91 23.89 24.10
C PHE A 226 5.05 25.42 24.03
N PRO A 227 5.03 26.19 25.14
CA PRO A 227 5.20 27.66 25.09
C PRO A 227 6.56 28.14 24.55
N ILE A 228 7.52 27.24 24.41
CA ILE A 228 8.84 27.50 23.82
C ILE A 228 8.79 27.12 22.34
N LEU A 229 8.37 25.88 22.05
CA LEU A 229 8.35 25.35 20.70
C LEU A 229 7.39 26.11 19.78
N GLU A 230 6.22 26.54 20.26
CA GLU A 230 5.25 27.31 19.46
C GLU A 230 5.79 28.64 18.90
N LYS A 231 6.89 29.15 19.47
CA LYS A 231 7.52 30.41 19.05
C LYS A 231 8.59 30.21 17.98
N ILE A 232 8.96 28.97 17.70
CA ILE A 232 9.95 28.64 16.67
C ILE A 232 9.22 28.65 15.33
N ASP A 233 9.67 29.51 14.42
CA ASP A 233 9.07 29.59 13.10
C ASP A 233 9.31 28.28 12.32
N GLY A 234 8.26 27.76 11.67
CA GLY A 234 8.35 26.57 10.83
C GLY A 234 8.41 25.21 11.55
N ILE A 235 8.47 25.14 12.89
CA ILE A 235 8.47 23.83 13.56
C ILE A 235 7.11 23.12 13.41
N SER A 236 7.15 21.87 12.97
CA SER A 236 5.94 21.05 12.84
C SER A 236 5.50 20.48 14.19
N LEU A 237 4.20 20.17 14.31
CA LEU A 237 3.67 19.56 15.53
C LEU A 237 4.18 18.12 15.69
N GLU A 238 4.43 17.44 14.59
CA GLU A 238 5.12 16.15 14.52
C GLU A 238 6.53 16.26 15.14
N THR A 239 7.30 17.29 14.79
CA THR A 239 8.60 17.58 15.42
C THR A 239 8.45 17.85 16.92
N MET A 240 7.41 18.57 17.36
CA MET A 240 7.19 18.77 18.79
C MET A 240 6.87 17.46 19.53
N MET A 241 6.08 16.56 18.93
CA MET A 241 5.76 15.24 19.49
C MET A 241 7.00 14.34 19.59
N LEU A 242 7.89 14.41 18.61
CA LEU A 242 9.19 13.76 18.62
C LEU A 242 10.01 14.21 19.84
N LEU A 243 10.19 15.53 20.00
CA LEU A 243 10.94 16.10 21.13
C LEU A 243 10.30 15.75 22.49
N TRP A 244 8.98 15.80 22.58
CA TRP A 244 8.27 15.39 23.79
C TRP A 244 8.52 13.92 24.13
N SER A 245 8.54 13.04 23.14
CA SER A 245 8.79 11.61 23.33
C SER A 245 10.20 11.33 23.84
N MET A 246 11.19 12.12 23.41
CA MET A 246 12.57 12.04 23.90
C MET A 246 12.63 12.29 25.42
N LYS A 247 11.95 13.32 25.92
CA LYS A 247 11.87 13.62 27.36
C LYS A 247 11.01 12.59 28.11
N GLU A 248 9.83 12.28 27.59
CA GLU A 248 8.81 11.48 28.28
C GLU A 248 9.26 10.03 28.49
N LYS A 249 10.04 9.46 27.58
CA LYS A 249 10.65 8.12 27.75
C LYS A 249 11.42 7.98 29.06
N HIS A 250 12.04 9.05 29.53
CA HIS A 250 12.85 9.08 30.76
C HIS A 250 12.06 9.52 32.00
N ASN A 251 10.77 9.84 31.86
CA ASN A 251 9.92 10.28 32.95
C ASN A 251 9.36 9.05 33.72
N PRO A 252 9.80 8.81 34.98
CA PRO A 252 9.34 7.65 35.75
C PRO A 252 7.86 7.72 36.14
N ASP A 253 7.29 8.92 36.18
CA ASP A 253 5.89 9.19 36.51
C ASP A 253 5.00 9.28 35.25
N SER A 254 5.55 8.98 34.07
CA SER A 254 4.80 9.01 32.82
C SER A 254 3.58 8.08 32.88
N LYS A 255 2.43 8.59 32.45
CA LYS A 255 1.23 7.79 32.21
C LYS A 255 1.48 6.65 31.22
N PHE A 256 2.41 6.85 30.29
CA PHE A 256 2.78 5.94 29.21
C PHE A 256 4.08 5.19 29.47
N LYS A 257 4.57 5.17 30.73
CA LYS A 257 5.80 4.48 31.10
C LYS A 257 5.87 3.04 30.59
N LEU A 258 4.79 2.26 30.76
CA LEU A 258 4.76 0.86 30.30
C LEU A 258 4.81 0.71 28.77
N TYR A 259 4.37 1.73 28.02
CA TYR A 259 4.52 1.75 26.58
C TYR A 259 5.99 1.96 26.21
N PHE A 260 6.63 3.00 26.76
CA PHE A 260 8.04 3.27 26.52
C PHE A 260 8.96 2.14 26.98
N ASP A 261 8.67 1.49 28.11
CA ASP A 261 9.43 0.35 28.60
C ASP A 261 9.33 -0.87 27.66
N ALA A 262 8.18 -1.04 26.99
CA ALA A 262 7.88 -2.13 26.06
C ALA A 262 8.36 -1.86 24.62
N LEU A 263 8.76 -0.63 24.27
CA LEU A 263 9.35 -0.33 22.96
C LEU A 263 10.69 -1.04 22.77
N PRO A 264 11.13 -1.28 21.51
CA PRO A 264 12.49 -1.76 21.29
C PRO A 264 13.49 -0.69 21.72
N GLU A 265 14.65 -1.13 22.23
CA GLU A 265 15.75 -0.22 22.55
C GLU A 265 16.39 0.38 21.30
N VAL A 266 16.39 -0.39 20.21
CA VAL A 266 16.95 -0.03 18.90
C VAL A 266 15.95 -0.43 17.81
N PHE A 267 15.71 0.46 16.86
CA PHE A 267 14.97 0.14 15.65
C PHE A 267 15.92 -0.34 14.56
N ASN A 268 15.45 -1.25 13.71
CA ASN A 268 16.25 -1.77 12.60
C ASN A 268 15.83 -1.11 11.28
N THR A 269 15.63 0.21 11.26
CA THR A 269 15.25 0.92 10.04
C THR A 269 16.47 1.22 9.16
N GLY A 270 16.25 1.56 7.88
CA GLY A 270 17.31 2.07 7.01
C GLY A 270 18.05 3.28 7.63
N LEU A 271 17.34 4.08 8.43
CA LEU A 271 17.91 5.21 9.17
C LEU A 271 18.93 4.80 10.24
N SER A 272 18.98 3.53 10.65
CA SER A 272 19.95 2.99 11.60
C SER A 272 20.89 1.94 10.99
N PHE A 273 20.89 1.77 9.66
CA PHE A 273 21.82 0.86 9.00
C PHE A 273 23.27 1.20 9.28
N GLY A 274 24.01 0.20 9.75
CA GLY A 274 25.45 0.26 9.94
C GLY A 274 26.22 0.16 8.62
N VAL A 275 27.54 0.34 8.69
CA VAL A 275 28.43 0.43 7.52
C VAL A 275 28.27 -0.75 6.56
N ASN A 276 28.21 -1.98 7.06
CA ASN A 276 28.08 -3.16 6.20
C ASN A 276 26.74 -3.20 5.44
N ALA A 277 25.65 -2.73 6.06
CA ALA A 277 24.35 -2.66 5.43
C ALA A 277 24.32 -1.56 4.35
N ILE A 278 24.91 -0.39 4.65
CA ILE A 278 25.06 0.68 3.66
C ILE A 278 25.93 0.25 2.46
N MET A 279 27.01 -0.49 2.70
CA MET A 279 27.85 -1.02 1.62
C MET A 279 27.12 -2.05 0.74
N ALA A 280 26.19 -2.81 1.32
CA ALA A 280 25.37 -3.76 0.56
C ALA A 280 24.34 -3.06 -0.34
N LEU A 281 24.07 -1.77 -0.11
CA LEU A 281 23.18 -0.96 -0.93
C LEU A 281 23.90 -0.23 -2.07
N ASP A 282 25.20 -0.41 -2.23
CA ASP A 282 25.96 0.26 -3.29
C ASP A 282 25.36 -0.02 -4.67
N GLY A 283 25.22 1.02 -5.50
CA GLY A 283 24.54 0.95 -6.80
C GLY A 283 23.01 0.86 -6.76
N THR A 284 22.38 0.83 -5.57
CA THR A 284 20.91 0.82 -5.44
C THR A 284 20.33 2.22 -5.23
N LEU A 285 19.05 2.40 -5.60
CA LEU A 285 18.33 3.65 -5.34
C LEU A 285 17.99 3.80 -3.85
N LEU A 286 17.81 2.68 -3.14
CA LEU A 286 17.58 2.70 -1.70
C LEU A 286 18.73 3.35 -0.93
N LEU A 287 19.98 3.19 -1.39
CA LEU A 287 21.13 3.87 -0.79
C LEU A 287 20.93 5.38 -0.80
N GLU A 288 20.60 5.94 -1.97
CA GLU A 288 20.39 7.37 -2.15
C GLU A 288 19.22 7.85 -1.30
N GLU A 289 18.08 7.15 -1.33
CA GLU A 289 16.90 7.46 -0.52
C GLU A 289 17.22 7.46 0.98
N THR A 290 17.94 6.45 1.46
CA THR A 290 18.33 6.31 2.88
C THR A 290 19.29 7.40 3.32
N VAL A 291 20.29 7.73 2.49
CA VAL A 291 21.28 8.78 2.78
C VAL A 291 20.59 10.15 2.81
N GLN A 292 19.76 10.46 1.81
CA GLN A 292 19.01 11.72 1.76
C GLN A 292 18.07 11.87 2.97
N ALA A 293 17.37 10.79 3.36
CA ALA A 293 16.52 10.81 4.55
C ALA A 293 17.32 11.09 5.83
N LYS A 294 18.48 10.44 6.02
CA LYS A 294 19.38 10.69 7.15
C LYS A 294 19.91 12.12 7.18
N GLU A 295 20.35 12.65 6.05
CA GLU A 295 20.84 14.03 5.94
C GLU A 295 19.74 15.04 6.27
N HIS A 296 18.52 14.82 5.77
CA HIS A 296 17.37 15.66 6.08
C HIS A 296 17.07 15.71 7.58
N LEU A 297 17.08 14.55 8.27
CA LEU A 297 16.91 14.49 9.72
C LEU A 297 18.06 15.18 10.46
N ARG A 298 19.29 15.07 9.93
CA ARG A 298 20.46 15.73 10.50
C ARG A 298 20.34 17.24 10.45
N THR A 299 19.90 17.79 9.31
CA THR A 299 19.61 19.21 9.16
C THR A 299 18.56 19.67 10.17
N GLN A 300 17.44 18.95 10.29
CA GLN A 300 16.40 19.29 11.29
C GLN A 300 16.93 19.29 12.73
N TYR A 301 17.79 18.34 13.09
CA TYR A 301 18.40 18.30 14.42
C TYR A 301 19.33 19.50 14.65
N ASP A 302 20.22 19.80 13.70
CA ASP A 302 21.20 20.88 13.82
C ASP A 302 20.55 22.29 13.81
N GLU A 303 19.33 22.43 13.27
CA GLU A 303 18.52 23.65 13.36
C GLU A 303 18.00 23.93 14.79
N LEU A 304 17.75 22.87 15.57
CA LEU A 304 17.16 22.96 16.91
C LEU A 304 18.23 22.88 18.02
N PHE A 305 19.28 22.09 17.81
CA PHE A 305 20.29 21.78 18.81
C PHE A 305 21.68 22.24 18.36
N PRO A 306 22.47 22.88 19.25
CA PRO A 306 22.29 22.95 20.70
C PRO A 306 21.50 24.16 21.21
N ALA A 307 20.90 24.98 20.34
CA ALA A 307 20.24 26.24 20.71
C ALA A 307 19.18 26.06 21.81
N LEU A 308 18.25 25.11 21.64
CA LEU A 308 17.22 24.80 22.63
C LEU A 308 17.80 24.39 24.00
N CYS A 309 18.86 23.58 24.00
CA CYS A 309 19.52 23.14 25.23
C CYS A 309 20.19 24.32 25.96
N ASN A 310 20.79 25.25 25.22
CA ASN A 310 21.47 26.40 25.80
C ASN A 310 20.49 27.43 26.36
N ASP A 311 19.40 27.70 25.63
CA ASP A 311 18.43 28.72 26.00
C ASP A 311 17.47 28.23 27.09
N HIS A 312 17.17 26.93 27.12
CA HIS A 312 16.17 26.33 28.00
C HIS A 312 16.63 25.00 28.66
N PRO A 313 17.77 24.97 29.38
CA PRO A 313 18.39 23.74 29.89
C PRO A 313 17.53 22.96 30.90
N GLY A 314 16.61 23.63 31.61
CA GLY A 314 15.70 22.97 32.55
C GLY A 314 14.59 22.15 31.86
N ILE A 315 14.28 22.45 30.60
CA ILE A 315 13.24 21.78 29.81
C ILE A 315 13.88 20.86 28.75
N PHE A 316 15.02 21.29 28.19
CA PHE A 316 15.80 20.57 27.19
C PHE A 316 17.22 20.21 27.73
N PRO A 317 17.34 19.28 28.69
CA PRO A 317 18.63 18.83 29.19
C PRO A 317 19.45 18.12 28.10
N THR A 318 20.71 18.51 27.90
CA THR A 318 21.56 18.05 26.78
C THR A 318 21.68 16.54 26.69
N GLU A 319 21.68 15.83 27.81
CA GLU A 319 21.76 14.37 27.88
C GLU A 319 20.56 13.64 27.27
N LEU A 320 19.38 14.29 27.19
CA LEU A 320 18.17 13.71 26.60
C LEU A 320 17.99 14.10 25.13
N TYR A 321 18.67 15.16 24.67
CA TYR A 321 18.53 15.71 23.32
C TYR A 321 19.81 15.58 22.51
N THR A 322 20.34 14.35 22.46
CA THR A 322 21.44 13.99 21.57
C THR A 322 20.92 13.56 20.21
N TRP A 323 21.82 13.49 19.22
CA TRP A 323 21.49 12.96 17.89
C TRP A 323 20.87 11.56 17.96
N ASP A 324 21.43 10.66 18.77
CA ASP A 324 20.94 9.28 18.88
C ASP A 324 19.53 9.22 19.47
N GLN A 325 19.21 10.07 20.45
CA GLN A 325 17.86 10.14 21.02
C GLN A 325 16.87 10.77 20.02
N PHE A 326 17.31 11.75 19.24
CA PHE A 326 16.50 12.36 18.19
C PHE A 326 16.18 11.34 17.09
N LEU A 327 17.19 10.62 16.61
CA LEU A 327 17.02 9.57 15.61
C LEU A 327 16.10 8.45 16.13
N TRP A 328 16.29 8.00 17.38
CA TRP A 328 15.40 7.02 18.01
C TRP A 328 13.94 7.51 18.05
N ALA A 329 13.71 8.78 18.37
CA ALA A 329 12.36 9.34 18.36
C ALA A 329 11.78 9.38 16.94
N CYS A 330 12.56 9.78 15.94
CA CYS A 330 12.14 9.74 14.53
C CYS A 330 11.71 8.33 14.13
N GLU A 331 12.55 7.32 14.39
CA GLU A 331 12.24 5.93 14.08
C GLU A 331 11.00 5.42 14.81
N LEU A 332 10.80 5.79 16.08
CA LEU A 332 9.58 5.46 16.82
C LEU A 332 8.33 5.99 16.11
N TRP A 333 8.32 7.27 15.73
CA TRP A 333 7.14 7.89 15.12
C TRP A 333 6.92 7.44 13.68
N TYR A 334 7.98 7.16 12.92
CA TYR A 334 7.86 6.66 11.55
C TYR A 334 7.38 5.20 11.52
N SER A 335 7.87 4.35 12.43
CA SER A 335 7.51 2.93 12.44
C SER A 335 6.22 2.59 13.18
N ASN A 336 5.82 3.40 14.18
CA ASN A 336 4.65 3.14 15.01
C ASN A 336 3.55 4.22 14.93
N GLY A 337 3.77 5.30 14.17
CA GLY A 337 2.79 6.36 13.99
C GLY A 337 1.59 5.92 13.16
N MET A 338 0.39 6.23 13.63
CA MET A 338 -0.87 5.99 12.93
C MET A 338 -1.60 7.31 12.69
N LYS A 339 -2.09 7.52 11.46
CA LYS A 339 -2.97 8.66 11.15
C LYS A 339 -4.37 8.38 11.70
N VAL A 340 -4.81 9.21 12.64
CA VAL A 340 -6.11 9.09 13.32
C VAL A 340 -6.96 10.33 13.06
N MET A 341 -8.17 10.10 12.54
CA MET A 341 -9.22 11.10 12.36
C MET A 341 -10.08 11.16 13.62
N PHE A 342 -9.99 12.26 14.36
CA PHE A 342 -10.75 12.49 15.57
C PHE A 342 -12.17 12.99 15.26
N THR A 343 -13.05 12.95 16.27
CA THR A 343 -14.46 13.37 16.14
C THR A 343 -14.63 14.87 15.83
N ASN A 344 -13.60 15.68 16.12
CA ASN A 344 -13.52 17.10 15.75
C ASN A 344 -13.13 17.32 14.26
N GLY A 345 -12.89 16.25 13.49
CA GLY A 345 -12.48 16.30 12.09
C GLY A 345 -10.97 16.55 11.88
N LYS A 346 -10.17 16.61 12.96
CA LYS A 346 -8.72 16.76 12.85
C LYS A 346 -8.07 15.41 12.58
N LEU A 347 -7.23 15.36 11.54
CA LEU A 347 -6.35 14.24 11.25
C LEU A 347 -5.00 14.50 11.91
N GLN A 348 -4.55 13.59 12.76
CA GLN A 348 -3.28 13.69 13.47
C GLN A 348 -2.51 12.39 13.35
N THR A 349 -1.18 12.45 13.36
CA THR A 349 -0.34 11.27 13.57
C THR A 349 -0.22 11.00 15.06
N CYS A 350 -0.54 9.79 15.50
CA CYS A 350 -0.57 9.40 16.91
C CYS A 350 0.22 8.11 17.14
N LEU A 351 0.77 7.93 18.35
CA LEU A 351 1.22 6.61 18.79
C LEU A 351 0.06 5.91 19.51
N VAL A 352 -0.16 4.65 19.16
CA VAL A 352 -1.29 3.86 19.65
C VAL A 352 -0.73 2.60 20.34
N PRO A 353 -0.41 2.67 21.65
CA PRO A 353 0.49 1.73 22.33
C PRO A 353 0.29 0.22 22.09
N ILE A 354 -0.96 -0.24 22.04
CA ILE A 354 -1.29 -1.66 21.85
C ILE A 354 -1.47 -2.01 20.37
N ALA A 355 -1.96 -1.07 19.56
CA ALA A 355 -2.11 -1.29 18.13
C ALA A 355 -0.75 -1.33 17.40
N GLY A 356 0.30 -0.75 17.99
CA GLY A 356 1.67 -0.80 17.45
C GLY A 356 2.29 -2.20 17.35
N PHE A 357 1.65 -3.25 17.87
CA PHE A 357 2.07 -4.65 17.70
C PHE A 357 1.37 -5.38 16.55
N LEU A 358 0.40 -4.74 15.88
CA LEU A 358 -0.22 -5.31 14.68
C LEU A 358 0.75 -5.08 13.51
N ASN A 359 1.39 -6.15 13.04
CA ASN A 359 2.33 -6.08 11.92
C ASN A 359 1.63 -5.83 10.58
N HIS A 360 2.42 -5.42 9.60
CA HIS A 360 1.97 -5.26 8.22
C HIS A 360 1.82 -6.60 7.50
N SER A 361 0.86 -6.67 6.58
CA SER A 361 0.79 -7.70 5.55
C SER A 361 0.18 -7.10 4.29
N LEU A 362 0.60 -7.61 3.13
CA LEU A 362 -0.06 -7.35 1.85
C LEU A 362 -1.45 -7.99 1.77
N CYS A 363 -1.81 -8.85 2.73
CA CYS A 363 -3.10 -9.51 2.83
C CYS A 363 -3.65 -9.37 4.27
N PRO A 364 -3.90 -8.13 4.73
CA PRO A 364 -4.13 -7.84 6.14
C PRO A 364 -5.51 -8.34 6.61
N HIS A 365 -5.63 -8.52 7.92
CA HIS A 365 -6.90 -8.82 8.56
C HIS A 365 -7.74 -7.56 8.79
N ILE A 366 -7.09 -6.42 8.95
CA ILE A 366 -7.71 -5.11 9.22
C ILE A 366 -7.29 -4.14 8.11
N LEU A 367 -8.24 -3.72 7.28
CA LEU A 367 -8.03 -2.67 6.26
C LEU A 367 -8.51 -1.30 6.74
N HIS A 368 -9.70 -1.25 7.33
CA HIS A 368 -10.33 0.02 7.72
C HIS A 368 -10.11 0.30 9.20
N TYR A 369 -9.26 1.29 9.49
CA TYR A 369 -9.01 1.81 10.83
C TYR A 369 -8.63 3.29 10.73
N GLY A 370 -8.22 3.91 11.84
CA GLY A 370 -7.73 5.30 11.82
C GLY A 370 -8.83 6.36 11.91
N LYS A 371 -10.06 5.99 12.31
CA LYS A 371 -11.13 6.96 12.62
C LYS A 371 -11.73 6.65 13.99
N VAL A 372 -11.84 7.68 14.82
CA VAL A 372 -12.48 7.57 16.13
C VAL A 372 -13.99 7.45 15.93
N ASP A 373 -14.56 6.39 16.50
CA ASP A 373 -16.00 6.18 16.55
C ASP A 373 -16.63 7.14 17.57
N SER A 374 -17.61 7.92 17.13
CA SER A 374 -18.22 8.97 17.96
C SER A 374 -19.09 8.43 19.08
N ALA A 375 -19.68 7.23 18.91
CA ALA A 375 -20.54 6.61 19.90
C ALA A 375 -19.74 6.06 21.10
N SER A 376 -18.62 5.39 20.83
CA SER A 376 -17.75 4.80 21.84
C SER A 376 -16.61 5.71 22.29
N ASN A 377 -16.33 6.80 21.56
CA ASN A 377 -15.16 7.66 21.73
C ASN A 377 -13.84 6.86 21.75
N SER A 378 -13.73 5.91 20.81
CA SER A 378 -12.61 4.98 20.71
C SER A 378 -12.18 4.75 19.27
N LEU A 379 -10.93 4.37 19.10
CA LEU A 379 -10.38 3.86 17.85
C LEU A 379 -10.64 2.35 17.78
N ARG A 380 -11.32 1.90 16.73
CA ARG A 380 -11.72 0.49 16.54
C ARG A 380 -10.97 -0.13 15.38
N PHE A 381 -10.63 -1.41 15.52
CA PHE A 381 -9.93 -2.22 14.52
C PHE A 381 -10.84 -3.40 14.10
N PRO A 382 -11.82 -3.16 13.21
CA PRO A 382 -12.70 -4.20 12.70
C PRO A 382 -11.97 -5.13 11.71
N LEU A 383 -12.30 -6.42 11.74
CA LEU A 383 -11.77 -7.38 10.79
C LEU A 383 -12.42 -7.27 9.41
N SER A 384 -11.57 -7.11 8.41
CA SER A 384 -11.87 -7.24 6.99
C SER A 384 -11.78 -8.69 6.48
N ARG A 385 -11.16 -9.60 7.22
CA ARG A 385 -11.25 -11.04 6.95
C ARG A 385 -11.12 -11.82 8.25
N PRO A 386 -11.59 -13.08 8.33
CA PRO A 386 -11.47 -13.87 9.53
C PRO A 386 -10.00 -14.04 9.97
N CYS A 387 -9.78 -14.14 11.27
CA CYS A 387 -8.50 -14.43 11.89
C CYS A 387 -8.69 -15.58 12.88
N ASN A 388 -7.98 -16.69 12.69
CA ASN A 388 -8.17 -17.89 13.52
C ASN A 388 -7.44 -17.76 14.86
N ALA A 389 -7.90 -18.46 15.89
CA ALA A 389 -7.21 -18.51 17.17
C ALA A 389 -5.75 -18.97 16.99
N GLY A 390 -4.81 -18.21 17.55
CA GLY A 390 -3.37 -18.44 17.44
C GLY A 390 -2.73 -17.90 16.15
N GLU A 391 -3.52 -17.43 15.18
CA GLU A 391 -3.01 -16.77 13.97
C GLU A 391 -2.56 -15.34 14.28
N GLN A 392 -1.50 -14.87 13.61
CA GLN A 392 -1.11 -13.48 13.68
C GLN A 392 -2.15 -12.59 12.97
N CYS A 393 -2.68 -11.62 13.70
CA CYS A 393 -3.55 -10.60 13.16
C CYS A 393 -2.70 -9.46 12.58
N TYR A 394 -3.02 -9.07 11.35
CA TYR A 394 -2.27 -8.07 10.58
C TYR A 394 -3.14 -6.88 10.23
N LEU A 395 -2.53 -5.71 10.09
CA LEU A 395 -3.19 -4.53 9.50
C LEU A 395 -2.40 -4.02 8.28
N SER A 396 -3.03 -3.21 7.42
CA SER A 396 -2.30 -2.52 6.35
C SER A 396 -1.59 -1.29 6.89
N TYR A 397 -0.28 -1.11 6.74
CA TYR A 397 0.40 0.15 7.11
C TYR A 397 0.08 1.26 6.11
N GLY A 398 -0.31 0.88 4.90
CA GLY A 398 -0.52 1.78 3.78
C GLY A 398 0.01 1.17 2.49
N LYS A 399 -0.08 1.96 1.43
CA LYS A 399 0.35 1.59 0.08
C LYS A 399 1.78 2.08 -0.13
N PHE A 400 2.72 1.46 0.59
CA PHE A 400 4.14 1.86 0.60
C PHE A 400 4.99 0.88 -0.22
N SER A 401 5.99 1.40 -0.93
CA SER A 401 7.02 0.58 -1.58
C SER A 401 7.86 -0.15 -0.54
N SER A 402 8.49 -1.23 -0.95
CA SER A 402 9.49 -1.99 -0.22
C SER A 402 10.61 -1.07 0.25
N SER A 403 11.12 -0.17 -0.60
CA SER A 403 12.15 0.80 -0.22
C SER A 403 11.71 1.73 0.93
N HIS A 404 10.45 2.17 0.92
CA HIS A 404 9.88 2.97 2.01
C HIS A 404 9.72 2.16 3.30
N LEU A 405 9.23 0.93 3.19
CA LEU A 405 9.05 0.03 4.34
C LEU A 405 10.40 -0.31 4.99
N VAL A 406 11.44 -0.57 4.20
CA VAL A 406 12.81 -0.79 4.71
C VAL A 406 13.37 0.48 5.35
N THR A 407 13.24 1.63 4.68
CA THR A 407 13.80 2.90 5.18
C THR A 407 13.19 3.32 6.51
N PHE A 408 11.86 3.24 6.66
CA PHE A 408 11.13 3.86 7.78
C PHE A 408 10.52 2.88 8.78
N TYR A 409 10.29 1.63 8.38
CA TYR A 409 9.73 0.58 9.26
C TYR A 409 10.72 -0.57 9.51
N GLY A 410 11.75 -0.68 8.67
CA GLY A 410 12.85 -1.64 8.80
C GLY A 410 12.61 -3.01 8.19
N PHE A 411 11.47 -3.29 7.56
CA PHE A 411 11.16 -4.64 7.08
C PHE A 411 10.78 -4.65 5.60
N LEU A 412 10.94 -5.82 4.97
CA LEU A 412 10.30 -6.14 3.69
C LEU A 412 9.04 -6.97 3.90
N PRO A 413 7.95 -6.67 3.18
CA PRO A 413 6.76 -7.50 3.23
C PRO A 413 7.02 -8.89 2.64
N GLN A 414 6.28 -9.89 3.12
CA GLN A 414 6.33 -11.23 2.53
C GLN A 414 5.49 -11.27 1.25
N GLY A 415 6.13 -11.66 0.14
CA GLY A 415 5.52 -11.72 -1.20
C GLY A 415 5.89 -10.51 -2.05
N GLU A 416 5.43 -10.50 -3.31
CA GLU A 416 5.68 -9.39 -4.24
C GLU A 416 4.86 -8.16 -3.85
N ASN A 417 5.52 -7.05 -3.55
CA ASN A 417 4.84 -5.83 -3.13
C ASN A 417 4.26 -5.10 -4.35
N PRO A 418 2.92 -4.94 -4.44
CA PRO A 418 2.31 -4.32 -5.62
C PRO A 418 2.56 -2.81 -5.72
N TYR A 419 3.03 -2.20 -4.63
CA TYR A 419 3.33 -0.77 -4.53
C TYR A 419 4.79 -0.44 -4.88
N ASP A 420 5.59 -1.44 -5.25
CA ASP A 420 6.96 -1.22 -5.68
C ASP A 420 7.02 -0.46 -6.99
N VAL A 421 7.87 0.55 -6.99
CA VAL A 421 8.09 1.50 -8.05
C VAL A 421 9.57 1.58 -8.35
N MET A 422 9.89 1.70 -9.62
CA MET A 422 11.24 1.91 -10.11
C MET A 422 11.26 3.15 -11.00
N PRO A 423 12.03 4.19 -10.67
CA PRO A 423 12.20 5.32 -11.56
C PRO A 423 12.92 4.87 -12.84
N LEU A 424 12.36 5.28 -13.98
CA LEU A 424 13.01 5.24 -15.29
C LEU A 424 13.24 6.68 -15.75
N ASP A 425 14.51 7.00 -15.99
CA ASP A 425 14.87 8.21 -16.72
C ASP A 425 14.74 7.91 -18.21
N ILE A 426 13.83 8.61 -18.89
CA ILE A 426 13.60 8.42 -20.33
C ILE A 426 14.00 9.72 -21.01
N ASP A 427 15.15 9.69 -21.67
CA ASP A 427 15.63 10.78 -22.50
C ASP A 427 14.68 11.02 -23.68
N ALA A 428 13.71 11.91 -23.50
CA ALA A 428 12.92 12.41 -24.62
C ALA A 428 13.81 13.35 -25.44
N THR A 429 14.19 12.95 -26.65
CA THR A 429 14.86 13.87 -27.59
C THR A 429 13.91 15.02 -27.90
N ILE A 430 14.15 16.18 -27.29
CA ILE A 430 13.39 17.40 -27.52
C ILE A 430 13.63 17.81 -28.98
N THR A 431 12.75 17.38 -29.89
CA THR A 431 12.61 18.00 -31.20
C THR A 431 11.53 19.07 -31.10
N ASP A 432 11.92 20.32 -31.36
CA ASP A 432 11.13 21.55 -31.32
C ASP A 432 9.65 21.37 -31.73
N CYS A 433 8.78 21.07 -30.76
CA CYS A 433 7.35 21.21 -30.92
C CYS A 433 6.93 22.60 -30.46
N SER A 434 6.37 23.37 -31.40
CA SER A 434 5.90 24.73 -31.24
C SER A 434 5.00 24.93 -30.00
N LYS A 435 5.23 26.05 -29.31
CA LYS A 435 4.71 26.53 -28.01
C LYS A 435 3.20 26.49 -27.71
N ASP A 436 2.34 25.83 -28.49
CA ASP A 436 0.88 25.98 -28.37
C ASP A 436 0.08 24.70 -28.04
N CYS A 437 0.69 23.65 -27.49
CA CYS A 437 -0.07 22.49 -26.97
C CYS A 437 0.49 21.98 -25.64
N CYS A 438 -0.14 22.42 -24.54
CA CYS A 438 0.02 21.98 -23.16
C CYS A 438 1.41 22.27 -22.51
N PRO A 439 1.46 22.67 -21.22
CA PRO A 439 2.74 22.84 -20.53
C PRO A 439 3.32 21.46 -20.21
N LEU A 440 4.08 20.90 -21.16
CA LEU A 440 4.85 19.67 -21.00
C LEU A 440 6.18 19.99 -20.33
N SER A 441 6.16 20.29 -19.03
CA SER A 441 7.38 20.59 -18.26
C SER A 441 7.48 19.81 -16.94
N SER A 442 6.90 18.61 -16.86
CA SER A 442 7.03 17.76 -15.65
C SER A 442 7.21 16.26 -15.90
N TRP A 443 7.44 15.81 -17.13
CA TRP A 443 7.37 14.39 -17.51
C TRP A 443 8.69 13.81 -18.06
N THR A 444 9.85 14.24 -17.57
CA THR A 444 11.14 13.62 -17.95
C THR A 444 11.46 12.36 -17.14
N ASN A 445 10.84 12.20 -15.96
CA ASN A 445 11.03 11.02 -15.10
C ASN A 445 9.72 10.22 -15.05
N HIS A 446 9.75 8.94 -15.40
CA HIS A 446 8.62 8.03 -15.23
C HIS A 446 8.89 7.06 -14.07
N MET A 447 7.85 6.61 -13.38
CA MET A 447 7.98 5.57 -12.35
C MET A 447 7.30 4.32 -12.88
N VAL A 448 8.03 3.25 -13.17
CA VAL A 448 7.44 1.96 -13.57
C VAL A 448 7.24 1.10 -12.35
N ARG A 449 6.03 0.60 -12.12
CA ARG A 449 5.81 -0.39 -11.06
C ARG A 449 6.14 -1.80 -11.50
N GLY A 450 6.49 -2.67 -10.57
CA GLY A 450 6.55 -4.11 -10.87
C GLY A 450 5.22 -4.65 -11.39
N THR A 451 4.09 -4.14 -10.86
CA THR A 451 2.73 -4.45 -11.34
C THR A 451 2.40 -3.89 -12.71
N TRP A 452 3.25 -3.00 -13.24
CA TRP A 452 3.09 -2.47 -14.58
C TRP A 452 3.51 -3.49 -15.66
N LEU A 453 4.19 -4.56 -15.29
CA LEU A 453 4.54 -5.62 -16.22
C LEU A 453 3.27 -6.32 -16.74
N SER A 454 3.11 -6.29 -18.05
CA SER A 454 2.02 -6.98 -18.74
C SER A 454 2.37 -8.46 -18.91
N ASN A 455 1.41 -9.35 -18.68
CA ASN A 455 1.55 -10.76 -19.06
C ASN A 455 1.50 -10.96 -20.59
N ASN A 456 1.17 -9.89 -21.35
CA ASN A 456 1.20 -9.92 -22.80
C ASN A 456 2.62 -9.72 -23.33
N HIS A 457 3.30 -10.84 -23.57
CA HIS A 457 4.60 -10.87 -24.25
C HIS A 457 4.47 -10.98 -25.78
N GLY A 458 3.30 -10.68 -26.33
CA GLY A 458 3.08 -10.63 -27.77
C GLY A 458 3.94 -9.55 -28.44
N ILE A 459 4.08 -9.69 -29.77
CA ILE A 459 4.75 -8.71 -30.62
C ILE A 459 4.12 -7.32 -30.37
N PHE A 460 4.95 -6.29 -30.26
CA PHE A 460 4.55 -4.91 -29.93
C PHE A 460 4.05 -4.67 -28.49
N HIS A 461 4.16 -5.65 -27.59
CA HIS A 461 3.72 -5.50 -26.19
C HIS A 461 4.84 -5.70 -25.18
N TYR A 462 5.83 -6.55 -25.48
CA TYR A 462 7.12 -6.65 -24.76
C TYR A 462 7.01 -6.89 -23.25
N GLY A 463 5.86 -7.36 -22.75
CA GLY A 463 5.62 -7.45 -21.31
C GLY A 463 5.54 -6.10 -20.59
N LEU A 464 5.38 -5.00 -21.33
CA LEU A 464 5.21 -3.65 -20.81
C LEU A 464 3.75 -3.20 -20.93
N PRO A 465 3.31 -2.22 -20.12
CA PRO A 465 1.94 -1.77 -20.16
C PRO A 465 1.69 -0.83 -21.35
N PRO A 466 0.47 -0.83 -21.92
CA PRO A 466 0.14 0.01 -23.07
C PRO A 466 0.46 1.51 -22.92
N PRO A 467 0.28 2.17 -21.76
CA PRO A 467 0.64 3.59 -21.59
C PRO A 467 2.14 3.85 -21.68
N LEU A 468 2.94 2.97 -21.09
CA LEU A 468 4.40 3.09 -21.14
C LEU A 468 4.89 2.86 -22.56
N LEU A 469 4.37 1.83 -23.24
CA LEU A 469 4.65 1.61 -24.66
C LEU A 469 4.21 2.78 -25.53
N TYR A 470 3.03 3.35 -25.27
CA TYR A 470 2.55 4.54 -25.97
C TYR A 470 3.46 5.74 -25.73
N HIS A 471 4.00 5.90 -24.52
CA HIS A 471 4.99 6.93 -24.22
C HIS A 471 6.27 6.72 -25.04
N PHE A 472 6.84 5.50 -25.04
CA PHE A 472 8.03 5.18 -25.84
C PHE A 472 7.78 5.43 -27.34
N ARG A 473 6.63 4.99 -27.87
CA ARG A 473 6.22 5.23 -29.26
C ARG A 473 6.10 6.71 -29.60
N ARG A 474 5.50 7.50 -28.69
CA ARG A 474 5.36 8.96 -28.90
C ARG A 474 6.68 9.70 -28.78
N ALA A 475 7.56 9.27 -27.89
CA ALA A 475 8.88 9.87 -27.73
C ALA A 475 9.70 9.72 -29.02
N GLN A 476 9.63 8.55 -29.67
CA GLN A 476 10.33 8.31 -30.93
C GLN A 476 9.58 8.81 -32.17
N SER A 477 8.26 8.93 -32.11
CA SER A 477 7.43 9.41 -33.22
C SER A 477 6.30 10.33 -32.73
N PRO A 478 6.55 11.64 -32.63
CA PRO A 478 5.59 12.62 -32.11
C PRO A 478 4.27 12.71 -32.89
N MET A 479 4.24 12.24 -34.14
CA MET A 479 3.10 12.30 -35.07
C MET A 479 2.27 11.00 -35.14
N LEU A 480 2.64 9.97 -34.37
CA LEU A 480 2.01 8.64 -34.45
C LEU A 480 0.62 8.65 -33.78
N GLN A 481 -0.43 8.27 -34.54
CA GLN A 481 -1.78 8.06 -34.00
C GLN A 481 -1.83 6.77 -33.19
N ALA A 482 -2.71 6.69 -32.19
CA ALA A 482 -2.67 5.70 -31.11
C ALA A 482 -2.80 4.21 -31.50
N ASN A 483 -2.94 3.84 -32.78
CA ASN A 483 -3.21 2.46 -33.21
C ASN A 483 -2.46 2.01 -34.49
N THR A 484 -1.44 2.74 -34.98
CA THR A 484 -0.69 2.32 -36.17
C THR A 484 0.56 1.53 -35.77
N HIS A 485 0.43 0.22 -35.61
CA HIS A 485 1.51 -0.75 -35.29
C HIS A 485 2.47 -1.05 -36.46
N GLU A 486 2.53 -0.19 -37.48
CA GLU A 486 3.10 -0.56 -38.78
C GLU A 486 4.53 -0.06 -39.03
N ASN A 487 5.16 0.66 -38.08
CA ASN A 487 6.57 1.05 -38.22
C ASN A 487 7.51 0.14 -37.42
N PHE A 488 7.94 -0.95 -38.04
CA PHE A 488 8.89 -1.90 -37.44
C PHE A 488 10.23 -1.26 -37.04
N GLU A 489 10.67 -0.20 -37.73
CA GLU A 489 11.91 0.52 -37.39
C GLU A 489 11.78 1.22 -36.03
N THR A 490 10.67 1.93 -35.80
CA THR A 490 10.38 2.56 -34.50
C THR A 490 10.27 1.53 -33.39
N GLU A 491 9.66 0.38 -33.64
CA GLU A 491 9.52 -0.67 -32.62
C GLU A 491 10.88 -1.31 -32.26
N LEU A 492 11.79 -1.45 -33.24
CA LEU A 492 13.16 -1.92 -32.99
C LEU A 492 13.96 -0.89 -32.17
N GLU A 493 13.86 0.39 -32.52
CA GLU A 493 14.50 1.48 -31.76
C GLU A 493 14.00 1.55 -30.31
N ILE A 494 12.70 1.31 -30.06
CA ILE A 494 12.14 1.22 -28.69
C ILE A 494 12.77 0.07 -27.91
N LEU A 495 12.86 -1.11 -28.54
CA LEU A 495 13.44 -2.30 -27.91
C LEU A 495 14.92 -2.11 -27.60
N GLU A 496 15.69 -1.51 -28.51
CA GLU A 496 17.10 -1.20 -28.27
C GLU A 496 17.29 -0.21 -27.13
N ALA A 497 16.47 0.85 -27.07
CA ALA A 497 16.51 1.82 -25.99
C ALA A 497 16.15 1.18 -24.63
N LEU A 498 15.06 0.41 -24.59
CA LEU A 498 14.64 -0.32 -23.39
C LEU A 498 15.75 -1.28 -22.92
N ARG A 499 16.30 -2.08 -23.83
CA ARG A 499 17.36 -3.03 -23.50
C ARG A 499 18.58 -2.30 -22.94
N SER A 500 19.04 -1.23 -23.59
CA SER A 500 20.16 -0.41 -23.10
C SER A 500 19.88 0.11 -21.69
N THR A 501 18.71 0.71 -21.44
CA THR A 501 18.36 1.25 -20.12
C THR A 501 18.39 0.17 -19.03
N PHE A 502 17.77 -0.99 -19.28
CA PHE A 502 17.74 -2.07 -18.28
C PHE A 502 19.09 -2.77 -18.12
N GLU A 503 19.89 -2.91 -19.18
CA GLU A 503 21.25 -3.45 -19.10
C GLU A 503 22.15 -2.53 -18.26
N ASP A 504 22.11 -1.21 -18.48
CA ASP A 504 22.87 -0.22 -17.69
C ASP A 504 22.47 -0.27 -16.20
N MET A 505 21.17 -0.43 -15.91
CA MET A 505 20.67 -0.58 -14.53
C MET A 505 21.16 -1.87 -13.88
N LEU A 506 21.11 -3.00 -14.60
CA LEU A 506 21.58 -4.30 -14.11
C LEU A 506 23.11 -4.34 -13.90
N GLU A 507 23.88 -3.72 -14.79
CA GLU A 507 25.34 -3.61 -14.65
C GLU A 507 25.72 -2.84 -13.37
N THR A 508 24.94 -1.82 -13.03
CA THR A 508 25.15 -1.00 -11.82
C THR A 508 24.96 -1.80 -10.53
N LEU A 509 24.12 -2.85 -10.54
CA LEU A 509 23.86 -3.71 -9.38
C LEU A 509 24.93 -4.79 -9.14
N GLY A 510 25.81 -5.08 -10.11
CA GLY A 510 26.85 -6.12 -10.01
C GLY A 510 26.32 -7.57 -9.87
N GLU A 511 27.22 -8.55 -9.84
CA GLU A 511 26.90 -9.96 -9.54
C GLU A 511 27.00 -10.22 -8.03
N THR A 512 25.89 -10.46 -7.33
CA THR A 512 25.96 -10.95 -5.94
C THR A 512 25.94 -12.48 -5.89
N ASP A 513 26.93 -13.06 -5.22
CA ASP A 513 26.95 -14.47 -4.85
C ASP A 513 25.76 -14.79 -3.93
N LEU A 514 24.79 -15.54 -4.48
CA LEU A 514 23.52 -15.91 -3.85
C LEU A 514 23.66 -16.96 -2.72
N ASP A 515 24.85 -17.52 -2.52
CA ASP A 515 25.06 -18.76 -1.75
C ASP A 515 25.29 -18.53 -0.23
N ASP A 516 25.45 -17.28 0.21
CA ASP A 516 25.91 -16.96 1.58
C ASP A 516 24.78 -16.47 2.52
N ARG A 517 23.56 -17.02 2.38
CA ARG A 517 22.38 -16.60 3.17
C ARG A 517 22.41 -17.05 4.64
N GLN A 518 23.15 -18.10 4.99
CA GLN A 518 23.02 -18.76 6.30
C GLN A 518 23.68 -18.02 7.48
N HIS A 519 24.49 -16.97 7.24
CA HIS A 519 25.23 -16.28 8.31
C HIS A 519 25.10 -14.74 8.30
N LYS A 520 24.17 -14.18 7.53
CA LYS A 520 24.00 -12.73 7.38
C LYS A 520 23.16 -12.13 8.51
N ALA A 521 23.56 -10.96 9.01
CA ALA A 521 22.77 -10.18 9.97
C ALA A 521 21.41 -9.80 9.36
N TRP A 522 20.38 -9.60 10.17
CA TRP A 522 19.01 -9.36 9.71
C TRP A 522 18.88 -8.19 8.72
N SER A 523 19.60 -7.08 8.94
CA SER A 523 19.64 -5.99 7.96
C SER A 523 20.17 -6.44 6.61
N ILE A 524 21.22 -7.26 6.57
CA ILE A 524 21.77 -7.78 5.32
C ILE A 524 20.79 -8.74 4.63
N LEU A 525 19.98 -9.50 5.38
CA LEU A 525 18.97 -10.40 4.81
C LEU A 525 17.85 -9.61 4.11
N VAL A 526 17.30 -8.61 4.79
CA VAL A 526 16.31 -7.69 4.21
C VAL A 526 16.88 -7.07 2.93
N LEU A 527 18.14 -6.63 2.95
CA LEU A 527 18.77 -6.00 1.78
C LEU A 527 18.99 -6.97 0.62
N CYS A 528 19.37 -8.23 0.89
CA CYS A 528 19.49 -9.23 -0.16
C CYS A 528 18.14 -9.54 -0.82
N ASP A 529 17.05 -9.55 -0.05
CA ASP A 529 15.72 -9.80 -0.60
C ASP A 529 15.23 -8.59 -1.42
N GLU A 530 15.52 -7.36 -1.00
CA GLU A 530 15.19 -6.14 -1.77
C GLU A 530 15.96 -6.07 -3.09
N GLU A 531 17.25 -6.41 -3.07
CA GLU A 531 18.08 -6.47 -4.27
C GLU A 531 17.54 -7.51 -5.26
N GLN A 532 17.00 -8.63 -4.76
CA GLN A 532 16.35 -9.62 -5.59
C GLN A 532 15.03 -9.13 -6.19
N GLU A 533 14.20 -8.44 -5.41
CA GLU A 533 12.97 -7.83 -5.89
C GLU A 533 13.30 -6.79 -6.97
N LYS A 534 14.30 -5.93 -6.74
CA LYS A 534 14.77 -4.94 -7.72
C LYS A 534 15.28 -5.60 -9.01
N ARG A 535 16.12 -6.64 -8.93
CA ARG A 535 16.54 -7.41 -10.12
C ARG A 535 15.37 -8.09 -10.83
N ALA A 536 14.34 -8.53 -10.11
CA ALA A 536 13.13 -9.09 -10.70
C ALA A 536 12.30 -8.04 -11.43
N LEU A 537 12.24 -6.80 -10.92
CA LEU A 537 11.63 -5.66 -11.62
C LEU A 537 12.43 -5.21 -12.85
N GLU A 538 13.77 -5.27 -12.76
CA GLU A 538 14.68 -4.82 -13.82
C GLU A 538 14.95 -5.87 -14.91
N SER A 539 14.68 -7.15 -14.66
CA SER A 539 14.89 -8.20 -15.65
C SER A 539 13.73 -8.23 -16.68
N PRO A 540 13.95 -7.80 -17.93
CA PRO A 540 12.92 -7.97 -18.93
C PRO A 540 12.85 -9.46 -19.32
N LYS A 541 11.64 -10.04 -19.27
CA LYS A 541 11.34 -11.38 -19.84
C LYS A 541 11.34 -11.34 -21.40
N LEU A 542 12.35 -10.72 -22.02
CA LEU A 542 12.42 -10.40 -23.45
C LEU A 542 12.90 -11.55 -24.35
N GLY A 543 13.25 -12.72 -23.79
CA GLY A 543 13.92 -13.82 -24.50
C GLY A 543 13.16 -14.53 -25.63
N GLY A 544 12.06 -13.99 -26.16
CA GLY A 544 11.34 -14.55 -27.31
C GLY A 544 10.89 -13.55 -28.38
N GLY A 545 11.09 -12.23 -28.17
CA GLY A 545 10.67 -11.20 -29.11
C GLY A 545 11.69 -10.92 -30.22
N ASP A 546 12.98 -10.89 -29.86
CA ASP A 546 14.08 -10.52 -30.77
C ASP A 546 14.18 -11.45 -31.98
N ASP A 547 14.08 -12.76 -31.76
CA ASP A 547 14.14 -13.77 -32.82
C ASP A 547 12.99 -13.64 -33.83
N VAL A 548 11.79 -13.21 -33.39
CA VAL A 548 10.58 -13.15 -34.23
C VAL A 548 10.49 -11.84 -35.00
N VAL A 549 10.95 -10.73 -34.41
CA VAL A 549 10.99 -9.41 -35.07
C VAL A 549 12.10 -9.36 -36.11
N GLN A 550 13.29 -9.92 -35.84
CA GLN A 550 14.33 -10.09 -36.87
C GLN A 550 13.84 -10.97 -38.02
N GLU A 551 13.18 -12.10 -37.75
CA GLU A 551 12.66 -12.97 -38.81
C GLU A 551 11.56 -12.31 -39.65
N SER A 552 10.81 -11.36 -39.08
CA SER A 552 9.72 -10.63 -39.75
C SER A 552 10.25 -9.45 -40.58
N CYS A 553 11.27 -8.73 -40.10
CA CYS A 553 11.99 -7.71 -40.88
C CYS A 553 12.74 -8.32 -42.07
N GLU A 554 13.37 -9.49 -41.91
CA GLU A 554 14.02 -10.23 -43.02
C GLU A 554 13.00 -10.75 -44.05
N LYS A 555 11.76 -11.04 -43.63
CA LYS A 555 10.68 -11.46 -44.52
C LYS A 555 9.96 -10.28 -45.20
N GLY A 556 10.00 -9.08 -44.61
CA GLY A 556 9.38 -7.85 -45.13
C GLY A 556 10.22 -7.08 -46.15
N GLN A 557 11.54 -7.29 -46.22
CA GLN A 557 12.45 -6.63 -47.17
C GLN A 557 12.58 -7.35 -48.53
N LYS A 558 11.73 -8.34 -48.85
CA LYS A 558 11.67 -8.91 -50.20
C LYS A 558 10.67 -8.16 -51.06
N ASP A 559 11.18 -7.21 -51.82
CA ASP A 559 10.51 -6.73 -53.04
C ASP A 559 10.19 -7.93 -53.95
N ASP A 560 9.11 -7.79 -54.73
CA ASP A 560 8.49 -8.75 -55.66
C ASP A 560 9.43 -9.33 -56.77
N ASN A 561 10.75 -9.16 -56.66
CA ASN A 561 11.76 -9.72 -57.55
C ASN A 561 13.01 -10.31 -56.87
N GLY A 562 13.02 -10.52 -55.55
CA GLY A 562 13.95 -11.46 -54.91
C GLY A 562 15.45 -11.21 -55.17
N LYS A 563 15.95 -9.99 -54.91
CA LYS A 563 17.39 -9.72 -54.77
C LYS A 563 17.66 -8.78 -53.59
N PRO A 564 18.77 -8.98 -52.86
CA PRO A 564 19.10 -8.19 -51.68
C PRO A 564 19.54 -6.78 -52.08
N ASN A 565 19.07 -5.78 -51.34
CA ASN A 565 19.70 -4.46 -51.23
C ASN A 565 20.08 -4.23 -49.78
#